data_AF-A0A6J4T2M5-F1
#
_entry.id   AF-A0A6J4T2M5-F1
#
_cell.length_a   1.000
_cell.length_b   1.000
_cell.length_c   1.000
_cell.angle_alpha   90.00
_cell.angle_beta   90.00
_cell.angle_gamma   90.00
#
_symmetry.space_group_name_H-M   'P 1'
#
loop_
_entity.id
_entity.type
_entity.pdbx_description
1 polymer ?
#
loop_
_entity_poly.entity_id
_entity_poly.type
_entity_poly.pdbx_seq_one_letter_code
_entity_poly.pdbx_strand_id
1 'polypeptide(L)'
;MKFFDFDPESFLRDYWQKKPLLIRNPWALWNNPLEPDELAGLACEDEVESRLITQTRDALKLEHGPLPESRFGELGENAWTLLVQAVDHHVPAVAALLQPFRFVPNWRVDDVMVSYATDRGGVGPHFDRYDVFLLQGLGKRRWRIGARCDETTELRPHADLRLLTHFEATEEWVLEPGDILYVPPRVAHDGVAVGDDCMTYSIGFRAPSRRELIEEWSAHLLAGMADDELYEDSDLRRQENPGEITAQAIARLHAMVAEKMLDRDAFASWFGGHNSVRKHPDMDWSPDDPVSIEDLRACLDERLPLSRNPASRFSFIRRNADAILLFVDGHCFECAGETMAFAERICAEDRIQLANPIGSAATEALMLKLLNGGGIAFDRDDREDAD
;
A
#
# COMPACT_ATOMS: atom_id res chain seq x y z
N MET A 1 -15.17 5.71 -10.83
CA MET A 1 -14.42 5.67 -12.11
C MET A 1 -14.31 4.22 -12.59
N LYS A 2 -14.35 3.93 -13.89
CA LYS A 2 -14.24 2.56 -14.45
C LYS A 2 -13.42 2.58 -15.73
N PHE A 3 -12.69 1.50 -16.00
CA PHE A 3 -12.03 1.29 -17.28
C PHE A 3 -13.02 0.76 -18.33
N PHE A 4 -12.91 1.24 -19.57
CA PHE A 4 -13.77 0.81 -20.69
C PHE A 4 -13.07 -0.18 -21.63
N ASP A 5 -11.81 0.07 -21.99
CA ASP A 5 -11.03 -0.73 -22.95
C ASP A 5 -9.78 -1.35 -22.30
N PHE A 6 -9.95 -1.95 -21.11
CA PHE A 6 -8.87 -2.64 -20.40
C PHE A 6 -9.33 -4.05 -20.02
N ASP A 7 -8.55 -5.06 -20.41
CA ASP A 7 -8.75 -6.46 -20.03
C ASP A 7 -7.75 -6.85 -18.92
N PRO A 8 -8.21 -6.98 -17.66
CA PRO A 8 -7.35 -7.38 -16.56
C PRO A 8 -6.69 -8.75 -16.75
N GLU A 9 -7.36 -9.71 -17.39
CA GLU A 9 -6.82 -11.06 -17.55
C GLU A 9 -5.62 -11.07 -18.51
N SER A 10 -5.74 -10.39 -19.66
CA SER A 10 -4.62 -10.22 -20.58
C SER A 10 -3.49 -9.39 -19.96
N PHE A 11 -3.82 -8.35 -19.18
CA PHE A 11 -2.80 -7.57 -18.47
C PHE A 11 -1.97 -8.44 -17.50
N LEU A 12 -2.63 -9.22 -16.64
CA LEU A 12 -1.94 -10.09 -15.68
C LEU A 12 -1.10 -11.18 -16.39
N ARG A 13 -1.61 -11.72 -17.50
CA ARG A 13 -0.92 -12.75 -18.30
C ARG A 13 0.32 -12.19 -19.01
N ASP A 14 0.28 -10.99 -19.55
CA ASP A 14 1.30 -10.53 -20.50
C ASP A 14 2.22 -9.42 -19.95
N TYR A 15 1.79 -8.68 -18.91
CA TYR A 15 2.46 -7.46 -18.46
C TYR A 15 2.82 -7.44 -16.97
N TRP A 16 1.91 -7.84 -16.09
CA TRP A 16 2.13 -7.78 -14.64
C TRP A 16 3.43 -8.51 -14.22
N GLN A 17 4.32 -7.77 -13.56
CA GLN A 17 5.68 -8.13 -13.16
C GLN A 17 6.64 -8.52 -14.30
N LYS A 18 6.27 -8.28 -15.56
CA LYS A 18 7.02 -8.71 -16.74
C LYS A 18 7.64 -7.53 -17.48
N LYS A 19 6.80 -6.66 -18.04
CA LYS A 19 7.21 -5.54 -18.91
C LYS A 19 6.28 -4.33 -18.76
N PRO A 20 6.77 -3.11 -19.08
CA PRO A 20 5.96 -1.90 -19.07
C PRO A 20 4.78 -1.96 -20.05
N LEU A 21 3.75 -1.16 -19.77
CA LEU A 21 2.60 -0.98 -20.65
C LEU A 21 2.08 0.45 -20.57
N LEU A 22 1.95 1.09 -21.73
CA LEU A 22 1.19 2.32 -21.86
C LEU A 22 -0.27 2.01 -22.16
N ILE A 23 -1.17 2.53 -21.33
CA ILE A 23 -2.62 2.42 -21.46
C ILE A 23 -3.14 3.82 -21.74
N ARG A 24 -3.64 4.07 -22.96
CA ARG A 24 -4.12 5.39 -23.36
C ARG A 24 -5.54 5.62 -22.85
N ASN A 25 -5.69 6.64 -22.02
CA ASN A 25 -6.94 7.14 -21.44
C ASN A 25 -8.09 6.11 -21.36
N PRO A 26 -8.01 5.10 -20.45
CA PRO A 26 -9.00 4.03 -20.39
C PRO A 26 -10.35 4.46 -19.77
N TRP A 27 -10.54 5.76 -19.52
CA TRP A 27 -11.68 6.33 -18.80
C TRP A 27 -12.74 6.83 -19.78
N ALA A 28 -14.04 6.76 -19.42
CA ALA A 28 -15.08 7.44 -20.22
C ALA A 28 -14.96 8.96 -20.14
N LEU A 29 -14.65 9.48 -18.95
CA LEU A 29 -14.37 10.89 -18.71
C LEU A 29 -13.34 10.96 -17.59
N TRP A 30 -12.16 11.50 -17.90
CA TRP A 30 -11.15 11.80 -16.90
C TRP A 30 -11.43 13.16 -16.26
N ASN A 31 -11.34 13.22 -14.93
CA ASN A 31 -11.32 14.45 -14.16
C ASN A 31 -10.23 14.34 -13.10
N ASN A 32 -9.43 15.39 -12.94
CA ASN A 32 -8.38 15.44 -11.92
C ASN A 32 -9.02 15.41 -10.51
N PRO A 33 -8.69 14.45 -9.63
CA PRO A 33 -9.33 14.33 -8.31
C PRO A 33 -9.00 15.43 -7.29
N LEU A 34 -7.87 16.10 -7.45
CA LEU A 34 -7.30 17.02 -6.47
C LEU A 34 -6.56 18.14 -7.20
N GLU A 35 -6.80 19.40 -6.84
CA GLU A 35 -6.10 20.55 -7.41
C GLU A 35 -4.68 20.70 -6.84
N PRO A 36 -3.74 21.34 -7.57
CA PRO A 36 -2.38 21.57 -7.10
C PRO A 36 -2.26 22.23 -5.72
N ASP A 37 -3.11 23.23 -5.44
CA ASP A 37 -3.09 23.97 -4.17
C ASP A 37 -3.55 23.10 -2.99
N GLU A 38 -4.50 22.19 -3.22
CA GLU A 38 -4.95 21.23 -2.20
C GLU A 38 -3.83 20.23 -1.87
N LEU A 39 -3.06 19.78 -2.88
CA LEU A 39 -1.88 18.94 -2.65
C LEU A 39 -0.79 19.68 -1.87
N ALA A 40 -0.55 20.96 -2.17
CA ALA A 40 0.40 21.78 -1.42
C ALA A 40 -0.05 21.97 0.04
N GLY A 41 -1.35 22.17 0.28
CA GLY A 41 -1.95 22.22 1.61
C GLY A 41 -1.68 20.95 2.41
N LEU A 42 -1.94 19.78 1.82
CA LEU A 42 -1.63 18.48 2.46
C LEU A 42 -0.14 18.36 2.84
N ALA A 43 0.77 18.88 2.02
CA ALA A 43 2.20 18.81 2.30
C ALA A 43 2.65 19.68 3.49
N CYS A 44 1.79 20.59 3.98
CA CYS A 44 2.02 21.42 5.15
C CYS A 44 1.61 20.75 6.47
N GLU A 45 0.79 19.69 6.42
CA GLU A 45 0.28 19.02 7.61
C GLU A 45 1.36 18.15 8.28
N ASP A 46 1.47 18.22 9.61
CA ASP A 46 2.53 17.54 10.39
C ASP A 46 2.51 16.02 10.23
N GLU A 47 1.34 15.44 10.01
CA GLU A 47 1.11 14.00 9.92
C GLU A 47 1.29 13.44 8.50
N VAL A 48 1.49 14.30 7.50
CA VAL A 48 1.55 13.93 6.09
C VAL A 48 3.00 13.85 5.61
N GLU A 49 3.42 12.66 5.15
CA GLU A 49 4.74 12.49 4.56
C GLU A 49 4.80 13.17 3.18
N SER A 50 5.56 14.26 3.10
CA SER A 50 5.83 14.96 1.86
C SER A 50 7.33 15.16 1.61
N ARG A 51 7.69 15.31 0.33
CA ARG A 51 9.06 15.56 -0.13
C ARG A 51 9.04 16.58 -1.25
N LEU A 52 9.90 17.59 -1.15
CA LEU A 52 10.14 18.56 -2.19
C LEU A 52 11.52 18.33 -2.80
N ILE A 53 11.57 18.14 -4.11
CA ILE A 53 12.83 17.99 -4.86
C ILE A 53 12.98 19.21 -5.76
N THR A 54 14.04 19.99 -5.54
CA THR A 54 14.38 21.15 -6.37
C THR A 54 15.60 20.84 -7.21
N GLN A 55 15.53 21.13 -8.52
CA GLN A 55 16.66 21.06 -9.41
C GLN A 55 17.45 22.37 -9.36
N THR A 56 18.71 22.26 -8.92
CA THR A 56 19.69 23.34 -9.01
C THR A 56 20.62 23.10 -10.20
N ARG A 57 21.55 24.03 -10.47
CA ARG A 57 22.51 23.89 -11.59
C ARG A 57 23.38 22.64 -11.47
N ASP A 58 23.71 22.21 -10.25
CA ASP A 58 24.73 21.19 -10.00
C ASP A 58 24.16 19.88 -9.42
N ALA A 59 22.93 19.89 -8.87
CA ALA A 59 22.33 18.71 -8.24
C ALA A 59 20.80 18.82 -8.04
N LEU A 60 20.17 17.68 -7.78
CA LEU A 60 18.86 17.61 -7.14
C LEU A 60 19.04 17.81 -5.62
N LYS A 61 18.19 18.63 -5.00
CA LYS A 61 18.14 18.81 -3.55
C LYS A 61 16.80 18.29 -3.06
N LEU A 62 16.81 17.46 -2.03
CA LEU A 62 15.62 16.94 -1.38
C LEU A 62 15.39 17.65 -0.04
N GLU A 63 14.14 18.02 0.21
CA GLU A 63 13.63 18.54 1.48
C GLU A 63 12.46 17.65 1.91
N HIS A 64 12.44 17.26 3.19
CA HIS A 64 11.32 16.51 3.79
C HIS A 64 10.32 17.48 4.42
N GLY A 65 9.04 17.12 4.34
CA GLY A 65 7.99 17.82 5.05
C GLY A 65 7.97 17.58 6.56
N PRO A 66 7.03 18.23 7.28
CA PRO A 66 6.04 19.16 6.75
C PRO A 66 6.69 20.43 6.17
N LEU A 67 6.17 20.91 5.04
CA LEU A 67 6.71 22.09 4.34
C LEU A 67 5.93 23.33 4.78
N PRO A 68 6.57 24.43 5.22
CA PRO A 68 5.83 25.64 5.55
C PRO A 68 5.25 26.25 4.28
N GLU A 69 4.02 26.78 4.34
CA GLU A 69 3.33 27.39 3.19
C GLU A 69 4.20 28.43 2.45
N SER A 70 4.94 29.25 3.20
CA SER A 70 5.85 30.26 2.63
C SER A 70 6.91 29.67 1.71
N ARG A 71 7.27 28.38 1.88
CA ARG A 71 8.29 27.70 1.08
C ARG A 71 7.94 27.66 -0.40
N PHE A 72 6.66 27.50 -0.74
CA PHE A 72 6.21 27.41 -2.13
C PHE A 72 6.38 28.74 -2.88
N GLY A 73 6.21 29.87 -2.19
CA GLY A 73 6.48 31.22 -2.72
C GLY A 73 7.96 31.51 -2.99
N GLU A 74 8.87 30.71 -2.40
CA GLU A 74 10.32 30.88 -2.51
C GLU A 74 10.96 30.00 -3.60
N LEU A 75 10.18 29.12 -4.28
CA LEU A 75 10.72 28.18 -5.27
C LEU A 75 11.14 28.87 -6.58
N GLY A 76 10.51 30.01 -6.91
CA GLY A 76 10.81 30.79 -8.10
C GLY A 76 10.62 30.00 -9.39
N GLU A 77 11.46 30.27 -10.39
CA GLU A 77 11.41 29.65 -11.74
C GLU A 77 12.23 28.35 -11.85
N ASN A 78 12.77 27.83 -10.73
CA ASN A 78 13.54 26.58 -10.79
C ASN A 78 12.61 25.40 -11.08
N ALA A 79 13.12 24.36 -11.75
CA ALA A 79 12.36 23.12 -11.90
C ALA A 79 12.30 22.39 -10.55
N TRP A 80 11.11 22.01 -10.12
CA TRP A 80 10.92 21.28 -8.86
C TRP A 80 9.75 20.32 -8.96
N THR A 81 9.70 19.37 -8.04
CA THR A 81 8.56 18.47 -7.88
C THR A 81 8.26 18.25 -6.40
N LEU A 82 6.97 18.34 -6.06
CA LEU A 82 6.43 17.96 -4.76
C LEU A 82 5.89 16.53 -4.87
N LEU A 83 6.17 15.69 -3.89
CA LEU A 83 5.60 14.36 -3.73
C LEU A 83 4.91 14.30 -2.36
N VAL A 84 3.66 13.84 -2.34
CA VAL A 84 2.90 13.60 -1.11
C VAL A 84 2.48 12.14 -1.12
N GLN A 85 2.80 11.42 -0.05
CA GLN A 85 2.48 9.99 0.07
C GLN A 85 1.04 9.82 0.53
N ALA A 86 0.49 8.62 0.30
CA ALA A 86 -0.77 8.18 0.88
C ALA A 86 -1.93 9.18 0.76
N VAL A 87 -2.02 9.91 -0.34
CA VAL A 87 -3.04 10.95 -0.53
C VAL A 87 -4.44 10.33 -0.59
N ASP A 88 -4.54 9.06 -0.98
CA ASP A 88 -5.77 8.28 -0.90
C ASP A 88 -6.31 8.16 0.54
N HIS A 89 -5.47 8.27 1.57
CA HIS A 89 -5.93 8.26 2.95
C HIS A 89 -6.68 9.55 3.33
N HIS A 90 -6.31 10.67 2.74
CA HIS A 90 -6.80 12.01 3.11
C HIS A 90 -7.89 12.52 2.15
N VAL A 91 -7.85 12.08 0.89
CA VAL A 91 -8.72 12.60 -0.17
C VAL A 91 -9.58 11.47 -0.74
N PRO A 92 -10.90 11.43 -0.41
CA PRO A 92 -11.80 10.37 -0.88
C PRO A 92 -11.85 10.22 -2.41
N ALA A 93 -11.70 11.32 -3.15
CA ALA A 93 -11.66 11.29 -4.61
C ALA A 93 -10.40 10.57 -5.15
N VAL A 94 -9.27 10.64 -4.42
CA VAL A 94 -8.04 9.90 -4.74
C VAL A 94 -8.19 8.44 -4.34
N ALA A 95 -8.78 8.12 -3.19
CA ALA A 95 -9.10 6.74 -2.81
C ALA A 95 -9.95 6.02 -3.86
N ALA A 96 -10.94 6.73 -4.43
CA ALA A 96 -11.81 6.20 -5.48
C ALA A 96 -11.05 5.80 -6.77
N LEU A 97 -9.83 6.29 -6.98
CA LEU A 97 -8.97 5.86 -8.10
C LEU A 97 -8.51 4.41 -7.96
N LEU A 98 -8.47 3.84 -6.76
CA LEU A 98 -8.01 2.47 -6.55
C LEU A 98 -9.00 1.42 -7.07
N GLN A 99 -10.29 1.77 -7.14
CA GLN A 99 -11.38 0.85 -7.52
C GLN A 99 -11.14 0.04 -8.80
N PRO A 100 -10.74 0.65 -9.93
CA PRO A 100 -10.45 -0.07 -11.17
C PRO A 100 -9.21 -0.98 -11.10
N PHE A 101 -8.32 -0.78 -10.13
CA PHE A 101 -7.09 -1.58 -9.96
C PHE A 101 -7.29 -2.81 -9.06
N ARG A 102 -8.49 -3.00 -8.48
CA ARG A 102 -8.84 -4.13 -7.60
C ARG A 102 -8.94 -5.49 -8.31
N PHE A 103 -8.48 -5.60 -9.55
CA PHE A 103 -8.10 -6.88 -10.14
C PHE A 103 -6.78 -7.41 -9.57
N VAL A 104 -5.97 -6.54 -8.93
CA VAL A 104 -4.86 -6.92 -8.06
C VAL A 104 -5.39 -7.04 -6.62
N PRO A 105 -5.01 -8.08 -5.85
CA PRO A 105 -5.49 -8.25 -4.48
C PRO A 105 -5.13 -7.07 -3.55
N ASN A 106 -6.07 -6.66 -2.68
CA ASN A 106 -5.91 -5.53 -1.76
C ASN A 106 -4.61 -5.58 -0.94
N TRP A 107 -4.19 -6.78 -0.52
CA TRP A 107 -2.98 -6.95 0.30
C TRP A 107 -1.69 -6.50 -0.41
N ARG A 108 -1.70 -6.45 -1.75
CA ARG A 108 -0.60 -5.98 -2.59
C ARG A 108 -0.60 -4.48 -2.83
N VAL A 109 -1.73 -3.80 -2.64
CA VAL A 109 -1.79 -2.33 -2.80
C VAL A 109 -1.06 -1.70 -1.61
N ASP A 110 -0.25 -0.66 -1.87
CA ASP A 110 0.39 0.11 -0.81
C ASP A 110 -0.42 1.37 -0.50
N ASP A 111 -0.44 2.31 -1.45
CA ASP A 111 -1.07 3.63 -1.38
C ASP A 111 -1.10 4.34 -2.76
N VAL A 112 -1.63 5.57 -2.81
CA VAL A 112 -1.54 6.49 -3.94
C VAL A 112 -0.70 7.71 -3.55
N MET A 113 0.55 7.73 -4.00
CA MET A 113 1.38 8.93 -3.92
C MET A 113 1.00 9.88 -5.06
N VAL A 114 0.86 11.17 -4.78
CA VAL A 114 0.59 12.20 -5.80
C VAL A 114 1.78 13.12 -5.90
N SER A 115 2.18 13.43 -7.14
CA SER A 115 3.22 14.42 -7.42
C SER A 115 2.67 15.61 -8.19
N TYR A 116 3.16 16.79 -7.87
CA TYR A 116 3.07 18.00 -8.68
C TYR A 116 4.47 18.37 -9.17
N ALA A 117 4.58 18.87 -10.40
CA ALA A 117 5.83 19.35 -10.97
C ALA A 117 5.63 20.59 -11.85
N THR A 118 6.56 21.53 -11.73
CA THR A 118 6.76 22.61 -12.71
C THR A 118 7.48 22.09 -13.96
N ASP A 119 7.58 22.91 -15.00
CA ASP A 119 8.24 22.52 -16.25
C ASP A 119 9.66 21.99 -15.99
N ARG A 120 9.96 20.82 -16.60
CA ARG A 120 11.19 20.04 -16.41
C ARG A 120 11.37 19.44 -15.01
N GLY A 121 10.41 19.62 -14.11
CA GLY A 121 10.40 19.02 -12.77
C GLY A 121 10.30 17.49 -12.83
N GLY A 122 11.08 16.82 -11.98
CA GLY A 122 11.12 15.37 -11.87
C GLY A 122 12.07 14.92 -10.78
N VAL A 123 12.10 13.60 -10.54
CA VAL A 123 12.92 12.98 -9.49
C VAL A 123 14.25 12.43 -10.01
N GLY A 124 14.46 12.47 -11.33
CA GLY A 124 15.59 11.88 -12.03
C GLY A 124 15.43 10.37 -12.30
N PRO A 125 16.35 9.78 -13.09
CA PRO A 125 16.27 8.37 -13.47
C PRO A 125 16.55 7.47 -12.27
N HIS A 126 15.63 6.55 -11.99
CA HIS A 126 15.68 5.63 -10.86
C HIS A 126 14.98 4.31 -11.23
N PHE A 127 14.92 3.39 -10.27
CA PHE A 127 14.08 2.20 -10.35
C PHE A 127 13.50 1.88 -8.97
N ASP A 128 12.30 1.32 -8.98
CA ASP A 128 11.62 0.88 -7.76
C ASP A 128 11.66 -0.64 -7.60
N ARG A 129 11.37 -1.11 -6.39
CA ARG A 129 11.25 -2.56 -6.10
C ARG A 129 9.81 -3.05 -6.14
N TYR A 130 8.88 -2.19 -6.54
CA TYR A 130 7.46 -2.45 -6.58
C TYR A 130 6.87 -2.24 -7.97
N ASP A 131 5.68 -2.80 -8.17
CA ASP A 131 4.82 -2.50 -9.30
C ASP A 131 4.21 -1.10 -9.11
N VAL A 132 4.06 -0.31 -10.17
CA VAL A 132 3.38 0.99 -10.10
C VAL A 132 2.58 1.28 -11.37
N PHE A 133 1.39 1.88 -11.21
CA PHE A 133 0.70 2.57 -12.31
C PHE A 133 0.86 4.08 -12.14
N LEU A 134 1.47 4.71 -13.13
CA LEU A 134 1.71 6.15 -13.21
C LEU A 134 0.56 6.76 -14.04
N LEU A 135 -0.47 7.23 -13.36
CA LEU A 135 -1.63 7.88 -13.96
C LEU A 135 -1.38 9.38 -14.11
N GLN A 136 -1.43 9.88 -15.34
CA GLN A 136 -1.31 11.30 -15.61
C GLN A 136 -2.63 12.01 -15.29
N GLY A 137 -2.61 12.93 -14.33
CA GLY A 137 -3.83 13.60 -13.87
C GLY A 137 -4.05 14.98 -14.44
N LEU A 138 -3.02 15.84 -14.38
CA LEU A 138 -3.04 17.19 -14.91
C LEU A 138 -1.77 17.43 -15.73
N GLY A 139 -1.82 18.32 -16.72
CA GLY A 139 -0.66 18.63 -17.56
C GLY A 139 -0.13 17.42 -18.33
N LYS A 140 1.16 17.42 -18.67
CA LYS A 140 1.81 16.33 -19.43
C LYS A 140 3.13 15.95 -18.78
N ARG A 141 3.46 14.65 -18.82
CA ARG A 141 4.78 14.14 -18.40
C ARG A 141 5.39 13.28 -19.50
N ARG A 142 6.66 13.55 -19.81
CA ARG A 142 7.49 12.68 -20.64
C ARG A 142 8.07 11.59 -19.76
N TRP A 143 7.68 10.35 -20.01
CA TRP A 143 8.22 9.16 -19.38
C TRP A 143 9.18 8.46 -20.32
N ARG A 144 10.37 8.15 -19.80
CA ARG A 144 11.36 7.31 -20.47
C ARG A 144 11.56 6.04 -19.65
N ILE A 145 11.66 4.91 -20.34
CA ILE A 145 11.92 3.60 -19.74
C ILE A 145 13.31 3.15 -20.17
N GLY A 146 14.06 2.54 -19.24
CA GLY A 146 15.35 1.93 -19.49
C GLY A 146 15.38 0.44 -19.18
N ALA A 147 16.59 -0.07 -18.95
CA ALA A 147 16.83 -1.48 -18.66
C ALA A 147 16.25 -1.94 -17.30
N ARG A 148 16.20 -3.26 -17.10
CA ARG A 148 16.02 -3.84 -15.75
C ARG A 148 17.29 -3.64 -14.92
N CYS A 149 17.09 -3.27 -13.67
CA CYS A 149 18.11 -3.03 -12.66
C CYS A 149 18.07 -4.09 -11.55
N ASP A 150 19.12 -4.12 -10.74
CA ASP A 150 19.26 -4.98 -9.57
C ASP A 150 20.22 -4.35 -8.55
N GLU A 151 20.60 -5.11 -7.52
CA GLU A 151 21.51 -4.65 -6.45
C GLU A 151 22.91 -4.28 -6.94
N THR A 152 23.31 -4.74 -8.13
CA THR A 152 24.62 -4.45 -8.72
C THR A 152 24.59 -3.22 -9.63
N THR A 153 23.42 -2.64 -9.86
CA THR A 153 23.25 -1.43 -10.68
C THR A 153 23.90 -0.23 -10.00
N GLU A 154 24.78 0.46 -10.74
CA GLU A 154 25.51 1.61 -10.24
C GLU A 154 24.59 2.81 -10.00
N LEU A 155 24.65 3.36 -8.78
CA LEU A 155 23.89 4.52 -8.35
C LEU A 155 24.82 5.72 -8.14
N ARG A 156 24.31 6.92 -8.43
CA ARG A 156 25.01 8.16 -8.12
C ARG A 156 25.06 8.33 -6.60
N PRO A 157 26.20 8.78 -6.06
CA PRO A 157 26.27 9.19 -4.66
C PRO A 157 25.27 10.32 -4.39
N HIS A 158 24.29 10.04 -3.54
CA HIS A 158 23.36 11.02 -3.00
C HIS A 158 22.88 10.51 -1.64
N ALA A 159 22.68 11.41 -0.67
CA ALA A 159 22.28 11.01 0.68
C ALA A 159 20.89 10.34 0.68
N ASP A 160 19.93 10.99 0.03
CA ASP A 160 18.50 10.61 0.18
C ASP A 160 17.81 10.10 -1.11
N LEU A 161 18.48 10.16 -2.27
CA LEU A 161 17.90 9.79 -3.57
C LEU A 161 18.66 8.62 -4.19
N ARG A 162 17.93 7.64 -4.71
CA ARG A 162 18.51 6.49 -5.44
C ARG A 162 18.48 6.76 -6.94
N LEU A 163 19.49 7.48 -7.42
CA LEU A 163 19.58 7.88 -8.83
C LEU A 163 20.52 6.97 -9.60
N LEU A 164 20.13 6.56 -10.81
CA LEU A 164 21.00 5.82 -11.72
C LEU A 164 22.17 6.69 -12.19
N THR A 165 23.38 6.12 -12.21
CA THR A 165 24.56 6.76 -12.82
C THR A 165 24.44 6.79 -14.34
N HIS A 166 23.95 5.69 -14.92
CA HIS A 166 23.76 5.53 -16.35
C HIS A 166 22.30 5.20 -16.63
N PHE A 167 21.67 5.97 -17.53
CA PHE A 167 20.32 5.74 -17.98
C PHE A 167 20.25 5.90 -19.50
N GLU A 168 19.90 4.81 -20.17
CA GLU A 168 19.63 4.79 -21.61
C GLU A 168 18.16 4.44 -21.81
N ALA A 169 17.42 5.32 -22.47
CA ALA A 169 16.01 5.12 -22.74
C ALA A 169 15.84 4.15 -23.90
N THR A 170 15.09 3.06 -23.67
CA THR A 170 14.66 2.12 -24.70
C THR A 170 13.30 2.48 -25.27
N GLU A 171 12.44 3.09 -24.46
CA GLU A 171 11.10 3.54 -24.84
C GLU A 171 10.83 4.92 -24.25
N GLU A 172 10.04 5.74 -24.95
CA GLU A 172 9.67 7.10 -24.54
C GLU A 172 8.23 7.40 -24.94
N TRP A 173 7.47 8.01 -24.02
CA TRP A 173 6.12 8.50 -24.28
C TRP A 173 5.88 9.83 -23.58
N VAL A 174 5.03 10.66 -24.18
CA VAL A 174 4.37 11.77 -23.48
C VAL A 174 2.97 11.29 -23.11
N LEU A 175 2.67 11.34 -21.82
CA LEU A 175 1.34 11.04 -21.28
C LEU A 175 0.53 12.33 -21.19
N GLU A 176 -0.74 12.24 -21.54
CA GLU A 176 -1.75 13.29 -21.39
C GLU A 176 -2.76 12.90 -20.29
N PRO A 177 -3.57 13.84 -19.76
CA PRO A 177 -4.52 13.54 -18.69
C PRO A 177 -5.41 12.33 -19.00
N GLY A 178 -5.43 11.38 -18.06
CA GLY A 178 -6.11 10.10 -18.16
C GLY A 178 -5.22 8.93 -18.61
N ASP A 179 -4.08 9.17 -19.26
CA ASP A 179 -3.17 8.10 -19.64
C ASP A 179 -2.51 7.44 -18.43
N ILE A 180 -2.23 6.15 -18.52
CA ILE A 180 -1.57 5.36 -17.48
C ILE A 180 -0.34 4.66 -18.05
N LEU A 181 0.80 4.78 -17.37
CA LEU A 181 1.98 3.97 -17.63
C LEU A 181 2.18 2.97 -16.50
N TYR A 182 2.07 1.67 -16.79
CA TYR A 182 2.47 0.61 -15.88
C TYR A 182 3.98 0.36 -15.98
N VAL A 183 4.65 0.32 -14.83
CA VAL A 183 6.07 -0.03 -14.71
C VAL A 183 6.23 -1.17 -13.70
N PRO A 184 6.77 -2.34 -14.11
CA PRO A 184 7.02 -3.44 -13.20
C PRO A 184 8.27 -3.21 -12.34
N PRO A 185 8.44 -3.98 -11.24
CA PRO A 185 9.59 -3.87 -10.37
C PRO A 185 10.92 -3.92 -11.11
N ARG A 186 11.81 -3.03 -10.69
CA ARG A 186 13.20 -2.90 -11.12
C ARG A 186 13.39 -2.48 -12.56
N VAL A 187 12.38 -1.95 -13.23
CA VAL A 187 12.58 -1.30 -14.53
C VAL A 187 12.96 0.15 -14.31
N ALA A 188 14.09 0.56 -14.88
CA ALA A 188 14.54 1.94 -14.85
C ALA A 188 13.52 2.84 -15.52
N HIS A 189 13.22 3.98 -14.92
CA HIS A 189 12.32 4.96 -15.49
C HIS A 189 12.68 6.39 -15.06
N ASP A 190 12.30 7.35 -15.89
CA ASP A 190 12.55 8.78 -15.69
C ASP A 190 11.38 9.60 -16.22
N GLY A 191 10.76 10.38 -15.32
CA GLY A 191 9.55 11.15 -15.60
C GLY A 191 9.79 12.64 -15.43
N VAL A 192 9.72 13.38 -16.53
CA VAL A 192 9.98 14.82 -16.58
C VAL A 192 8.73 15.55 -17.05
N ALA A 193 8.25 16.50 -16.25
CA ALA A 193 7.11 17.34 -16.62
C ALA A 193 7.36 18.12 -17.91
N VAL A 194 6.31 18.30 -18.71
CA VAL A 194 6.32 19.07 -19.96
C VAL A 194 5.31 20.20 -19.83
N GLY A 195 5.81 21.41 -19.58
CA GLY A 195 5.01 22.54 -19.11
C GLY A 195 4.78 22.49 -17.59
N ASP A 196 4.18 23.56 -17.08
CA ASP A 196 3.77 23.65 -15.68
C ASP A 196 2.47 22.88 -15.41
N ASP A 197 2.12 22.75 -14.14
CA ASP A 197 0.89 22.10 -13.65
C ASP A 197 0.78 20.62 -14.06
N CYS A 198 1.89 19.90 -13.95
CA CYS A 198 1.93 18.46 -14.20
C CYS A 198 1.65 17.69 -12.90
N MET A 199 0.51 16.99 -12.84
CA MET A 199 0.19 16.08 -11.73
C MET A 199 0.21 14.62 -12.17
N THR A 200 0.83 13.77 -11.35
CA THR A 200 0.86 12.31 -11.56
C THR A 200 0.46 11.57 -10.29
N TYR A 201 -0.47 10.65 -10.43
CA TYR A 201 -0.96 9.75 -9.39
C TYR A 201 -0.25 8.41 -9.55
N SER A 202 0.60 8.07 -8.59
CA SER A 202 1.36 6.82 -8.56
C SER A 202 0.62 5.81 -7.69
N ILE A 203 -0.13 4.91 -8.32
CA ILE A 203 -0.77 3.79 -7.62
C ILE A 203 0.30 2.74 -7.35
N GLY A 204 0.81 2.76 -6.12
CA GLY A 204 1.89 1.92 -5.64
C GLY A 204 1.40 0.56 -5.17
N PHE A 205 2.22 -0.46 -5.42
CA PHE A 205 2.04 -1.78 -4.83
C PHE A 205 3.21 -2.08 -3.91
N ARG A 206 3.05 -3.10 -3.09
CA ARG A 206 4.08 -3.63 -2.23
C ARG A 206 4.20 -5.13 -2.38
N ALA A 207 5.37 -5.64 -2.07
CA ALA A 207 5.62 -7.07 -1.98
C ALA A 207 6.71 -7.27 -0.94
N PRO A 208 6.51 -8.17 0.04
CA PRO A 208 7.49 -8.40 1.07
C PRO A 208 8.73 -9.04 0.47
N SER A 209 9.90 -8.65 0.97
CA SER A 209 11.15 -9.29 0.57
C SER A 209 11.35 -10.62 1.29
N ARG A 210 12.14 -11.54 0.71
CA ARG A 210 12.51 -12.79 1.42
C ARG A 210 13.21 -12.51 2.76
N ARG A 211 14.03 -11.46 2.81
CA ARG A 211 14.74 -11.05 4.03
C ARG A 211 13.75 -10.65 5.11
N GLU A 212 12.85 -9.72 4.78
CA GLU A 212 11.78 -9.24 5.65
C GLU A 212 10.91 -10.39 6.18
N LEU A 213 10.47 -11.30 5.30
CA LEU A 213 9.69 -12.47 5.73
C LEU A 213 10.44 -13.36 6.73
N ILE A 214 11.75 -13.57 6.56
CA ILE A 214 12.54 -14.37 7.49
C ILE A 214 12.72 -13.61 8.82
N GLU A 215 13.09 -12.33 8.74
CA GLU A 215 13.39 -11.48 9.89
C GLU A 215 12.17 -11.32 10.80
N GLU A 216 11.05 -10.88 10.22
CA GLU A 216 9.82 -10.59 10.96
C GLU A 216 9.11 -11.87 11.46
N TRP A 217 9.11 -12.95 10.68
CA TRP A 217 8.55 -14.24 11.13
C TRP A 217 9.37 -14.83 12.28
N SER A 218 10.70 -14.77 12.19
CA SER A 218 11.57 -15.24 13.27
C SER A 218 11.36 -14.40 14.53
N ALA A 219 11.27 -13.07 14.40
CA ALA A 219 10.99 -12.19 15.53
C ALA A 219 9.64 -12.51 16.20
N HIS A 220 8.60 -12.77 15.39
CA HIS A 220 7.29 -13.16 15.90
C HIS A 220 7.32 -14.49 16.67
N LEU A 221 7.98 -15.51 16.11
CA LEU A 221 8.13 -16.81 16.79
C LEU A 221 8.84 -16.64 18.13
N LEU A 222 9.97 -15.91 18.15
CA LEU A 222 10.76 -15.69 19.35
C LEU A 222 9.97 -14.96 20.46
N ALA A 223 9.08 -14.04 20.10
CA ALA A 223 8.26 -13.32 21.08
C ALA A 223 7.28 -14.23 21.85
N GLY A 224 6.90 -15.38 21.28
CA GLY A 224 5.99 -16.36 21.88
C GLY A 224 6.65 -17.63 22.43
N MET A 225 7.96 -17.77 22.29
CA MET A 225 8.70 -18.97 22.72
C MET A 225 9.11 -18.89 24.19
N ALA A 226 9.04 -20.03 24.89
CA ALA A 226 9.64 -20.20 26.20
C ALA A 226 11.12 -20.63 26.05
N ASP A 227 11.97 -20.19 26.99
CA ASP A 227 13.43 -20.45 26.96
C ASP A 227 13.82 -21.92 27.22
N ASP A 228 12.87 -22.84 27.39
CA ASP A 228 13.08 -24.19 27.94
C ASP A 228 13.04 -25.35 26.92
N GLU A 229 12.75 -25.10 25.62
CA GLU A 229 12.85 -26.12 24.56
C GLU A 229 14.32 -26.38 24.16
N LEU A 230 14.99 -27.29 24.88
CA LEU A 230 16.39 -27.66 24.64
C LEU A 230 16.54 -28.86 23.68
N TYR A 231 17.68 -28.93 22.98
CA TYR A 231 18.07 -30.12 22.23
C TYR A 231 18.27 -31.31 23.18
N GLU A 232 17.68 -32.46 22.82
CA GLU A 232 17.79 -33.70 23.57
C GLU A 232 18.32 -34.86 22.72
N ASP A 233 19.25 -35.63 23.28
CA ASP A 233 19.81 -36.83 22.69
C ASP A 233 19.95 -37.96 23.73
N SER A 234 18.85 -38.28 24.39
CA SER A 234 18.79 -39.40 25.35
C SER A 234 19.22 -40.75 24.78
N ASP A 235 19.27 -40.88 23.45
CA ASP A 235 19.77 -42.03 22.69
C ASP A 235 21.23 -41.89 22.19
N LEU A 236 22.00 -40.93 22.71
CA LEU A 236 23.39 -40.66 22.34
C LEU A 236 24.25 -41.94 22.42
N ARG A 237 24.94 -42.22 21.32
CA ARG A 237 25.92 -43.32 21.23
C ARG A 237 27.33 -42.77 21.23
N ARG A 238 28.28 -43.53 21.79
CA ARG A 238 29.70 -43.19 21.74
C ARG A 238 30.15 -43.07 20.29
N GLN A 239 30.71 -41.91 19.94
CA GLN A 239 31.33 -41.64 18.65
C GLN A 239 32.80 -42.06 18.64
N GLU A 240 33.35 -42.34 17.47
CA GLU A 240 34.79 -42.61 17.30
C GLU A 240 35.61 -41.32 17.43
N ASN A 241 35.14 -40.22 16.82
CA ASN A 241 35.75 -38.90 16.89
C ASN A 241 34.85 -37.93 17.67
N PRO A 242 35.23 -37.46 18.88
CA PRO A 242 34.42 -36.54 19.68
C PRO A 242 34.30 -35.13 19.08
N GLY A 243 35.09 -34.78 18.06
CA GLY A 243 34.97 -33.51 17.34
C GLY A 243 33.94 -33.51 16.21
N GLU A 244 33.31 -34.65 15.92
CA GLU A 244 32.30 -34.76 14.87
C GLU A 244 30.93 -34.28 15.37
N ILE A 245 30.31 -33.38 14.60
CA ILE A 245 28.87 -33.12 14.67
C ILE A 245 28.22 -34.05 13.65
N THR A 246 27.61 -35.13 14.14
CA THR A 246 27.06 -36.15 13.25
C THR A 246 25.97 -35.58 12.34
N ALA A 247 25.79 -36.20 11.18
CA ALA A 247 24.65 -35.90 10.29
C ALA A 247 23.30 -36.05 11.03
N GLN A 248 23.21 -36.97 11.99
CA GLN A 248 22.00 -37.15 12.81
C GLN A 248 21.74 -35.94 13.71
N ALA A 249 22.78 -35.40 14.37
CA ALA A 249 22.65 -34.20 15.21
C ALA A 249 22.24 -32.98 14.37
N ILE A 250 22.88 -32.76 13.21
CA ILE A 250 22.49 -31.69 12.28
C ILE A 250 21.04 -31.84 11.83
N ALA A 251 20.61 -33.05 11.47
CA ALA A 251 19.23 -33.31 11.05
C ALA A 251 18.21 -32.99 12.16
N ARG A 252 18.51 -33.36 13.41
CA ARG A 252 17.66 -33.04 14.57
C ARG A 252 17.57 -31.54 14.83
N LEU A 253 18.71 -30.85 14.89
CA LEU A 253 18.75 -29.40 15.10
C LEU A 253 18.02 -28.65 13.98
N HIS A 254 18.23 -29.06 12.72
CA HIS A 254 17.50 -28.49 11.59
C HIS A 254 16.00 -28.76 11.68
N ALA A 255 15.59 -29.97 12.10
CA ALA A 255 14.17 -30.29 12.30
C ALA A 255 13.52 -29.44 13.40
N MET A 256 14.22 -29.18 14.51
CA MET A 256 13.72 -28.30 15.59
C MET A 256 13.39 -26.90 15.07
N VAL A 257 14.30 -26.30 14.28
CA VAL A 257 14.06 -24.98 13.66
C VAL A 257 12.93 -25.07 12.63
N ALA A 258 12.97 -26.10 11.77
CA ALA A 258 12.00 -26.27 10.70
C ALA A 258 10.58 -26.48 11.21
N GLU A 259 10.38 -27.20 12.31
CA GLU A 259 9.06 -27.44 12.90
C GLU A 259 8.30 -26.13 13.16
N LYS A 260 8.94 -25.17 13.83
CA LYS A 260 8.34 -23.86 14.10
C LYS A 260 8.26 -22.99 12.84
N MET A 261 9.34 -22.95 12.05
CA MET A 261 9.41 -22.10 10.86
C MET A 261 8.45 -22.51 9.74
N LEU A 262 8.08 -23.79 9.68
CA LEU A 262 7.22 -24.36 8.64
C LEU A 262 5.76 -24.51 9.06
N ASP A 263 5.36 -24.04 10.24
CA ASP A 263 3.95 -23.97 10.63
C ASP A 263 3.21 -22.96 9.73
N ARG A 264 2.50 -23.51 8.73
CA ARG A 264 1.79 -22.73 7.73
C ARG A 264 0.61 -21.96 8.31
N ASP A 265 -0.06 -22.49 9.33
CA ASP A 265 -1.26 -21.88 9.90
C ASP A 265 -0.90 -20.71 10.80
N ALA A 266 0.17 -20.89 11.61
CA ALA A 266 0.75 -19.81 12.40
C ALA A 266 1.31 -18.71 11.47
N PHE A 267 2.04 -19.09 10.43
CA PHE A 267 2.55 -18.14 9.43
C PHE A 267 1.43 -17.37 8.74
N ALA A 268 0.35 -18.03 8.34
CA ALA A 268 -0.80 -17.37 7.70
C ALA A 268 -1.44 -16.33 8.63
N SER A 269 -1.62 -16.66 9.91
CA SER A 269 -2.20 -15.76 10.91
C SER A 269 -1.30 -14.56 11.17
N TRP A 270 0.01 -14.80 11.34
CA TRP A 270 1.00 -13.74 11.48
C TRP A 270 1.05 -12.83 10.25
N PHE A 271 1.16 -13.42 9.05
CA PHE A 271 1.29 -12.66 7.81
C PHE A 271 0.06 -11.80 7.55
N GLY A 272 -1.14 -12.32 7.79
CA GLY A 272 -2.38 -11.55 7.68
C GLY A 272 -2.38 -10.33 8.59
N GLY A 273 -2.02 -10.52 9.87
CA GLY A 273 -1.89 -9.43 10.84
C GLY A 273 -0.83 -8.41 10.38
N HIS A 274 0.41 -8.86 10.20
CA HIS A 274 1.55 -8.03 9.80
C HIS A 274 1.29 -7.25 8.51
N ASN A 275 0.76 -7.89 7.46
CA ASN A 275 0.49 -7.22 6.18
C ASN A 275 -0.69 -6.22 6.29
N SER A 276 -1.65 -6.45 7.18
CA SER A 276 -2.79 -5.56 7.39
C SER A 276 -2.46 -4.32 8.23
N VAL A 277 -1.26 -4.18 8.80
CA VAL A 277 -0.86 -2.97 9.54
C VAL A 277 -0.95 -1.75 8.61
N ARG A 278 -1.51 -0.65 9.12
CA ARG A 278 -1.64 0.64 8.43
C ARG A 278 -0.27 1.16 7.99
N LYS A 279 -0.22 1.96 6.92
CA LYS A 279 1.03 2.60 6.48
C LYS A 279 1.55 3.59 7.52
N HIS A 280 0.64 4.37 8.11
CA HIS A 280 0.91 5.32 9.18
C HIS A 280 0.20 4.83 10.46
N PRO A 281 0.85 3.97 11.27
CA PRO A 281 0.22 3.39 12.46
C PRO A 281 0.00 4.43 13.59
N ASP A 282 0.73 5.54 13.55
CA ASP A 282 0.65 6.60 14.57
C ASP A 282 -0.52 7.57 14.32
N MET A 283 -1.12 7.55 13.12
CA MET A 283 -2.33 8.34 12.83
C MET A 283 -3.56 7.68 13.46
N ASP A 284 -4.25 8.43 14.31
CA ASP A 284 -5.51 7.99 14.93
C ASP A 284 -6.70 8.33 14.03
N TRP A 285 -7.49 7.30 13.71
CA TRP A 285 -8.71 7.43 12.92
C TRP A 285 -9.94 6.99 13.72
N SER A 286 -9.78 6.71 15.00
CA SER A 286 -10.88 6.38 15.89
C SER A 286 -11.80 7.60 16.06
N PRO A 287 -13.11 7.37 16.25
CA PRO A 287 -14.03 8.47 16.52
C PRO A 287 -13.73 9.10 17.89
N ASP A 288 -13.92 10.41 18.00
CA ASP A 288 -13.75 11.15 19.25
C ASP A 288 -14.57 10.54 20.40
N ASP A 289 -15.81 10.16 20.10
CA ASP A 289 -16.72 9.47 21.01
C ASP A 289 -16.89 8.00 20.58
N PRO A 290 -16.71 7.03 21.49
CA PRO A 290 -16.92 5.62 21.20
C PRO A 290 -18.36 5.34 20.73
N VAL A 291 -18.49 4.67 19.60
CA VAL A 291 -19.78 4.23 19.04
C VAL A 291 -20.35 3.11 19.90
N SER A 292 -21.56 3.31 20.42
CA SER A 292 -22.30 2.32 21.19
C SER A 292 -23.07 1.33 20.29
N ILE A 293 -23.57 0.23 20.88
CA ILE A 293 -24.42 -0.71 20.14
C ILE A 293 -25.75 -0.06 19.73
N GLU A 294 -26.26 0.85 20.54
CA GLU A 294 -27.45 1.64 20.25
C GLU A 294 -27.23 2.56 19.04
N ASP A 295 -26.09 3.26 18.97
CA ASP A 295 -25.74 4.12 17.84
C ASP A 295 -25.58 3.33 16.54
N LEU A 296 -24.90 2.18 16.62
CA LEU A 296 -24.78 1.25 15.50
C LEU A 296 -26.18 0.88 14.99
N ARG A 297 -27.07 0.39 15.86
CA ARG A 297 -28.42 -0.02 15.46
C ARG A 297 -29.25 1.13 14.89
N ALA A 298 -29.12 2.33 15.42
CA ALA A 298 -29.78 3.51 14.87
C ALA A 298 -29.33 3.80 13.42
N CYS A 299 -28.01 3.78 13.14
CA CYS A 299 -27.49 3.93 11.78
C CYS A 299 -28.02 2.85 10.82
N LEU A 300 -28.24 1.62 11.32
CA LEU A 300 -28.80 0.52 10.55
C LEU A 300 -30.30 0.66 10.26
N ASP A 301 -31.06 1.21 11.22
CA ASP A 301 -32.47 1.54 11.07
C ASP A 301 -32.67 2.64 10.00
N GLU A 302 -31.78 3.62 9.98
CA GLU A 302 -31.73 4.67 8.96
C GLU A 302 -31.21 4.20 7.60
N ARG A 303 -30.66 2.98 7.54
CA ARG A 303 -30.04 2.38 6.35
C ARG A 303 -28.91 3.24 5.80
N LEU A 304 -28.11 3.83 6.68
CA LEU A 304 -26.90 4.54 6.27
C LEU A 304 -25.91 3.55 5.63
N PRO A 305 -25.27 3.91 4.51
CA PRO A 305 -24.24 3.08 3.91
C PRO A 305 -22.99 3.09 4.79
N LEU A 306 -22.33 1.94 4.87
CA LEU A 306 -21.09 1.77 5.60
C LEU A 306 -19.91 1.84 4.63
N SER A 307 -18.94 2.69 4.92
CA SER A 307 -17.73 2.88 4.13
C SER A 307 -16.49 2.40 4.90
N ARG A 308 -15.54 1.82 4.18
CA ARG A 308 -14.19 1.56 4.67
C ARG A 308 -13.42 2.87 4.79
N ASN A 309 -12.63 3.01 5.84
CA ASN A 309 -11.60 4.02 5.87
C ASN A 309 -10.53 3.67 4.79
N PRO A 310 -10.22 4.57 3.84
CA PRO A 310 -9.16 4.35 2.86
C PRO A 310 -7.79 4.06 3.48
N ALA A 311 -7.49 4.62 4.64
CA ALA A 311 -6.25 4.38 5.39
C ALA A 311 -6.15 2.96 5.99
N SER A 312 -7.28 2.23 6.05
CA SER A 312 -7.34 0.91 6.66
C SER A 312 -7.21 -0.24 5.66
N ARG A 313 -6.44 -1.25 6.07
CA ARG A 313 -6.09 -2.39 5.24
C ARG A 313 -6.86 -3.61 5.66
N PHE A 314 -7.79 -4.03 4.79
CA PHE A 314 -8.61 -5.20 5.03
C PHE A 314 -8.19 -6.34 4.11
N SER A 315 -7.97 -7.50 4.70
CA SER A 315 -7.69 -8.73 3.97
C SER A 315 -8.23 -9.92 4.76
N PHE A 316 -8.43 -11.06 4.11
CA PHE A 316 -8.84 -12.27 4.80
C PHE A 316 -8.14 -13.50 4.25
N ILE A 317 -8.06 -14.53 5.09
CA ILE A 317 -7.56 -15.85 4.72
C ILE A 317 -8.66 -16.87 4.99
N ARG A 318 -8.94 -17.72 3.99
CA ARG A 318 -9.88 -18.83 4.16
C ARG A 318 -9.27 -19.94 4.99
N ARG A 319 -9.91 -20.31 6.11
CA ARG A 319 -9.54 -21.48 6.92
C ARG A 319 -10.20 -22.74 6.37
N ASN A 320 -11.49 -22.64 6.08
CA ASN A 320 -12.28 -23.71 5.46
C ASN A 320 -13.48 -23.08 4.70
N ALA A 321 -14.46 -23.90 4.30
CA ALA A 321 -15.64 -23.44 3.57
C ALA A 321 -16.53 -22.47 4.39
N ASP A 322 -16.56 -22.61 5.71
CA ASP A 322 -17.51 -21.94 6.59
C ASP A 322 -16.87 -20.88 7.51
N ALA A 323 -15.54 -20.72 7.44
CA ALA A 323 -14.78 -19.80 8.28
C ALA A 323 -13.59 -19.14 7.57
N ILE A 324 -13.34 -17.88 7.95
CA ILE A 324 -12.19 -17.07 7.54
C ILE A 324 -11.51 -16.42 8.75
N LEU A 325 -10.25 -16.04 8.58
CA LEU A 325 -9.58 -15.05 9.43
C LEU A 325 -9.63 -13.71 8.70
N LEU A 326 -10.32 -12.73 9.27
CA LEU A 326 -10.31 -11.34 8.81
C LEU A 326 -9.16 -10.61 9.49
N PHE A 327 -8.40 -9.84 8.72
CA PHE A 327 -7.32 -8.99 9.21
C PHE A 327 -7.61 -7.53 8.87
N VAL A 328 -7.62 -6.68 9.91
CA VAL A 328 -7.81 -5.23 9.77
C VAL A 328 -6.82 -4.53 10.68
N ASP A 329 -5.95 -3.70 10.09
CA ASP A 329 -5.04 -2.81 10.82
C ASP A 329 -4.22 -3.54 11.90
N GLY A 330 -3.68 -4.72 11.56
CA GLY A 330 -2.89 -5.54 12.46
C GLY A 330 -3.68 -6.54 13.31
N HIS A 331 -5.00 -6.39 13.41
CA HIS A 331 -5.86 -7.23 14.24
C HIS A 331 -6.44 -8.40 13.46
N CYS A 332 -6.57 -9.55 14.14
CA CYS A 332 -7.15 -10.78 13.57
C CYS A 332 -8.52 -11.08 14.20
N PHE A 333 -9.50 -11.41 13.37
CA PHE A 333 -10.87 -11.75 13.77
C PHE A 333 -11.30 -13.06 13.11
N GLU A 334 -11.66 -14.06 13.92
CA GLU A 334 -12.28 -15.27 13.41
C GLU A 334 -13.73 -15.00 13.02
N CYS A 335 -14.07 -15.26 11.76
CA CYS A 335 -15.39 -14.97 11.21
C CYS A 335 -16.00 -16.24 10.62
N ALA A 336 -17.23 -16.56 11.03
CA ALA A 336 -18.02 -17.68 10.51
C ALA A 336 -19.46 -17.22 10.24
N GLY A 337 -20.20 -18.00 9.43
CA GLY A 337 -21.61 -17.72 9.14
C GLY A 337 -21.84 -16.30 8.58
N GLU A 338 -22.77 -15.56 9.17
CA GLU A 338 -23.11 -14.19 8.74
C GLU A 338 -21.97 -13.19 8.94
N THR A 339 -21.10 -13.40 9.93
CA THR A 339 -19.91 -12.56 10.16
C THR A 339 -18.88 -12.78 9.06
N MET A 340 -18.74 -14.02 8.56
CA MET A 340 -17.91 -14.30 7.37
C MET A 340 -18.45 -13.56 6.14
N ALA A 341 -19.76 -13.63 5.89
CA ALA A 341 -20.39 -12.96 4.75
C ALA A 341 -20.19 -11.44 4.80
N PHE A 342 -20.33 -10.83 5.99
CA PHE A 342 -20.01 -9.41 6.20
C PHE A 342 -18.54 -9.11 5.90
N ALA A 343 -17.62 -9.88 6.48
CA ALA A 343 -16.17 -9.70 6.32
C ALA A 343 -15.71 -9.84 4.86
N GLU A 344 -16.22 -10.83 4.11
CA GLU A 344 -15.93 -10.98 2.68
C GLU A 344 -16.42 -9.78 1.89
N ARG A 345 -17.63 -9.28 2.21
CA ARG A 345 -18.24 -8.16 1.49
C ARG A 345 -17.53 -6.84 1.75
N ILE A 346 -17.21 -6.52 3.01
CA ILE A 346 -16.45 -5.29 3.33
C ILE A 346 -15.01 -5.37 2.81
N CYS A 347 -14.42 -6.56 2.65
CA CYS A 347 -13.15 -6.70 1.93
C CYS A 347 -13.29 -6.51 0.42
N ALA A 348 -14.45 -6.79 -0.17
CA ALA A 348 -14.68 -6.70 -1.61
C ALA A 348 -15.07 -5.28 -2.08
N GLU A 349 -15.88 -4.58 -1.28
CA GLU A 349 -16.49 -3.29 -1.62
C GLU A 349 -16.04 -2.21 -0.62
N ASP A 350 -15.67 -1.01 -1.10
CA ASP A 350 -15.30 0.10 -0.19
C ASP A 350 -16.51 0.75 0.48
N ARG A 351 -17.69 0.58 -0.09
CA ARG A 351 -18.96 1.09 0.42
C ARG A 351 -20.01 0.01 0.27
N ILE A 352 -20.66 -0.36 1.37
CA ILE A 352 -21.68 -1.40 1.39
C ILE A 352 -22.98 -0.89 1.97
N GLN A 353 -24.08 -1.20 1.29
CA GLN A 353 -25.41 -1.07 1.85
C GLN A 353 -25.75 -2.32 2.65
N LEU A 354 -26.01 -2.18 3.94
CA LEU A 354 -26.36 -3.30 4.80
C LEU A 354 -27.88 -3.49 4.86
N ALA A 355 -28.31 -4.75 5.03
CA ALA A 355 -29.72 -5.10 5.23
C ALA A 355 -30.09 -5.00 6.71
N ASN A 356 -31.33 -4.63 7.04
CA ASN A 356 -31.83 -4.59 8.41
C ASN A 356 -32.92 -5.67 8.60
N PRO A 357 -32.82 -6.56 9.61
CA PRO A 357 -31.75 -6.65 10.63
C PRO A 357 -30.41 -7.13 10.07
N ILE A 358 -29.30 -6.58 10.60
CA ILE A 358 -27.96 -7.09 10.29
C ILE A 358 -27.71 -8.31 11.16
N GLY A 359 -27.65 -9.46 10.48
CA GLY A 359 -26.96 -10.66 10.91
C GLY A 359 -27.06 -11.00 12.40
N SER A 360 -25.94 -11.45 12.96
CA SER A 360 -25.84 -11.99 14.31
C SER A 360 -25.17 -11.00 15.29
N ALA A 361 -25.32 -11.23 16.60
CA ALA A 361 -24.62 -10.48 17.64
C ALA A 361 -23.07 -10.49 17.47
N ALA A 362 -22.51 -11.54 16.85
CA ALA A 362 -21.09 -11.60 16.53
C ALA A 362 -20.71 -10.60 15.41
N THR A 363 -21.59 -10.42 14.42
CA THR A 363 -21.42 -9.42 13.37
C THR A 363 -21.50 -8.00 13.94
N GLU A 364 -22.48 -7.71 14.80
CA GLU A 364 -22.57 -6.42 15.49
C GLU A 364 -21.32 -6.12 16.33
N ALA A 365 -20.82 -7.12 17.07
CA ALA A 365 -19.61 -6.97 17.87
C ALA A 365 -18.36 -6.71 17.02
N LEU A 366 -18.24 -7.37 15.86
CA LEU A 366 -17.16 -7.08 14.91
C LEU A 366 -17.27 -5.66 14.37
N MET A 367 -18.47 -5.24 13.92
CA MET A 367 -18.70 -3.89 13.42
C MET A 367 -18.34 -2.83 14.45
N LEU A 368 -18.73 -2.99 15.71
CA LEU A 368 -18.37 -2.06 16.79
C LEU A 368 -16.85 -1.96 16.98
N LYS A 369 -16.12 -3.06 16.91
CA LYS A 369 -14.65 -3.03 16.99
C LYS A 369 -14.04 -2.27 15.82
N LEU A 370 -14.56 -2.49 14.61
CA LEU A 370 -14.07 -1.82 13.41
C LEU A 370 -14.43 -0.33 13.38
N LEU A 371 -15.62 0.05 13.85
CA LEU A 371 -16.06 1.45 13.99
C LEU A 371 -15.18 2.20 14.99
N ASN A 372 -15.04 1.64 16.20
CA ASN A 372 -14.24 2.26 17.26
C ASN A 372 -12.73 2.23 16.96
N GLY A 373 -12.27 1.32 16.10
CA GLY A 373 -10.91 1.31 15.58
C GLY A 373 -10.70 2.19 14.34
N GLY A 374 -11.72 2.94 13.89
CA GLY A 374 -11.60 3.83 12.75
C GLY A 374 -11.42 3.12 11.40
N GLY A 375 -11.74 1.83 11.31
CA GLY A 375 -11.57 1.02 10.10
C GLY A 375 -12.76 1.12 9.13
N ILE A 376 -13.94 1.45 9.67
CA ILE A 376 -15.17 1.70 8.94
C ILE A 376 -15.90 2.89 9.57
N ALA A 377 -16.76 3.56 8.79
CA ALA A 377 -17.65 4.62 9.25
C ALA A 377 -18.97 4.56 8.48
N PHE A 378 -20.05 5.11 9.04
CA PHE A 378 -21.29 5.32 8.30
C PHE A 378 -21.24 6.67 7.58
N ASP A 379 -21.62 6.70 6.30
CA ASP A 379 -21.76 7.98 5.61
C ASP A 379 -23.04 8.65 6.12
N ARG A 380 -22.88 9.63 6.99
CA ARG A 380 -23.93 10.61 7.27
C ARG A 380 -23.79 11.66 6.17
N ASP A 381 -24.86 11.90 5.42
CA ASP A 381 -24.89 12.99 4.45
C ASP A 381 -24.65 14.29 5.25
N ASP A 382 -23.44 14.85 5.21
CA ASP A 382 -23.12 16.16 5.78
C ASP A 382 -23.86 17.23 4.96
N ARG A 383 -25.16 17.37 5.23
CA ARG A 383 -26.00 18.47 4.72
C ARG A 383 -26.33 19.47 5.81
N GLU A 384 -25.48 19.63 6.82
CA GLU A 384 -25.74 20.58 7.93
C GLU A 384 -24.80 21.79 8.05
N ASP A 385 -23.72 21.90 7.26
CA ASP A 385 -22.81 23.07 7.35
C ASP A 385 -22.85 23.99 6.11
N ALA A 386 -24.03 24.22 5.55
CA ALA A 386 -24.24 25.26 4.55
C ALA A 386 -25.58 26.00 4.79
N ASP A 387 -25.63 26.80 5.86
CA ASP A 387 -26.60 27.88 6.04
C ASP A 387 -25.89 29.21 6.37
#